data_AF-A0A7K0DY42-F1
#
_entry.id   AF-A0A7K0DY42-F1
#
_cell.length_a   1.000
_cell.length_b   1.000
_cell.length_c   1.000
_cell.angle_alpha   90.00
_cell.angle_beta   90.00
_cell.angle_gamma   90.00
#
_symmetry.space_group_name_H-M   'P 1'
#
loop_
_entity.id
_entity.type
_entity.pdbx_description
1 polymer ?
#
loop_
_entity_poly.entity_id
_entity_poly.type
_entity_poly.pdbx_seq_one_letter_code
_entity_poly.pdbx_strand_id
1 'polypeptide(L)'
;MELNSVCDEDVERQEPAPVVAERIGMNDAIAATLTQRVGSMPALYLALTIFVGWTVLAVWGPLHAVDPYPFPFLLFLNNIVQLVLCLVILVGQRVLSVAADRRAVQTYENTESVFAEVARLQEHLDRHDRMLSRGVSLLESSPHPWIERHRVQPPPQARDQAIGLNDRIAAWLTQRLGSVWGFYLAAVTQIVWMLLAQLGIQHFDPYPFAFMTFLSTLAQLVFMIVIMVGQDVLNRTGDRRAEQTYLDAEAVLYECRRMQARLTAQDRVLDSVTGYMTTQVTEQLARAVHATEERVDHQARAHATMTTGRVPAGAGTLRGWDDLPEERKRSYRVQARRLGENLTVVGCVMMPAADTAPDAQLGDDEVKVLARLEYERRMADKTMQRARYSPGRRDRDDAHPLPWDDLPDPARIRYLQAARLIPEMLARAGFQVVRRDYDGLTEADFTAEQWSTLHRALMAAGIVVALGEDGADYAEITALITIVRQVSLTHPSRFLRELTATSVFDTTLRADTRYADYEGPALEVIRSATAIVAGAAPDELPQFRALLIEIAETVAVAGTDGTLFGSDVHHDPGGETLALTAVRRAVGLEPATADR
;
A
#
# COMPACT_ATOMS: atom_id res chain seq x y z
N MET A 1 6.23 -3.52 12.67
CA MET A 1 4.86 -3.02 12.85
C MET A 1 4.86 -1.58 12.37
N GLU A 2 4.63 -1.39 11.07
CA GLU A 2 4.25 -0.15 10.38
C GLU A 2 3.92 -0.59 8.93
N LEU A 3 2.63 -0.72 8.62
CA LEU A 3 2.09 -1.16 7.33
C LEU A 3 1.68 0.10 6.55
N ASN A 4 2.64 0.72 5.84
CA ASN A 4 2.38 1.98 5.11
C ASN A 4 2.72 1.95 3.62
N SER A 5 2.94 0.78 3.00
CA SER A 5 3.35 0.71 1.58
C SER A 5 2.51 -0.27 0.76
N VAL A 6 1.21 0.02 0.60
CA VAL A 6 0.32 -0.69 -0.36
C VAL A 6 -0.57 0.33 -1.11
N CYS A 7 -0.04 1.51 -1.40
CA CYS A 7 -0.69 2.43 -2.33
C CYS A 7 0.23 2.55 -3.54
N ASP A 8 -0.25 2.14 -4.72
CA ASP A 8 0.33 2.51 -6.01
C ASP A 8 0.73 3.98 -6.01
N GLU A 9 1.98 4.27 -6.40
CA GLU A 9 2.43 5.64 -6.66
C GLU A 9 1.81 6.24 -7.94
N ASP A 10 1.12 5.43 -8.76
CA ASP A 10 0.47 5.84 -10.01
C ASP A 10 -1.04 6.09 -9.90
N VAL A 11 -1.59 6.22 -8.68
CA VAL A 11 -2.80 7.05 -8.56
C VAL A 11 -2.31 8.48 -8.66
N GLU A 12 -2.25 9.02 -9.89
CA GLU A 12 -2.22 10.46 -10.12
C GLU A 12 -3.27 11.06 -9.18
N ARG A 13 -2.83 11.60 -8.03
CA ARG A 13 -3.71 12.32 -7.14
C ARG A 13 -4.06 13.57 -7.90
N GLN A 14 -5.12 13.47 -8.69
CA GLN A 14 -5.66 14.60 -9.39
C GLN A 14 -6.05 15.58 -8.29
N GLU A 15 -5.21 16.59 -8.09
CA GLU A 15 -5.46 17.62 -7.10
C GLU A 15 -6.89 18.13 -7.34
N PRO A 16 -7.69 18.35 -6.27
CA PRO A 16 -9.01 18.91 -6.44
C PRO A 16 -8.83 20.15 -7.31
N ALA A 17 -9.53 20.22 -8.45
CA ALA A 17 -9.21 21.25 -9.45
C ALA A 17 -9.12 22.59 -8.72
N PRO A 18 -8.00 23.32 -8.86
CA PRO A 18 -7.82 24.57 -8.14
C PRO A 18 -9.04 25.43 -8.40
N VAL A 19 -9.42 26.27 -7.42
CA VAL A 19 -10.43 27.31 -7.61
C VAL A 19 -9.92 28.23 -8.73
N VAL A 20 -10.30 27.83 -9.93
CA VAL A 20 -10.14 28.46 -11.23
C VAL A 20 -9.03 29.51 -11.30
N ALA A 21 -7.78 29.07 -11.41
CA ALA A 21 -6.73 29.90 -12.01
C ALA A 21 -6.71 29.78 -13.54
N GLU A 22 -7.29 28.70 -14.10
CA GLU A 22 -7.12 28.41 -15.52
C GLU A 22 -8.36 28.81 -16.35
N ARG A 23 -8.21 29.97 -17.00
CA ARG A 23 -9.08 30.56 -18.05
C ARG A 23 -10.42 31.12 -17.59
N ILE A 24 -10.41 31.90 -16.51
CA ILE A 24 -11.40 32.97 -16.35
C ILE A 24 -10.87 34.18 -17.11
N GLY A 25 -11.62 34.72 -18.08
CA GLY A 25 -11.24 36.00 -18.69
C GLY A 25 -11.10 37.05 -17.59
N MET A 26 -10.12 37.96 -17.68
CA MET A 26 -9.82 38.95 -16.63
C MET A 26 -11.08 39.64 -16.04
N ASN A 27 -12.09 39.89 -16.89
CA ASN A 27 -13.37 40.47 -16.51
C ASN A 27 -14.25 39.59 -15.61
N ASP A 28 -14.27 38.28 -15.85
CA ASP A 28 -15.06 37.33 -15.07
C ASP A 28 -14.45 37.12 -13.66
N ALA A 29 -13.12 37.22 -13.54
CA ALA A 29 -12.40 37.13 -12.27
C ALA A 29 -12.63 38.40 -11.43
N ILE A 30 -12.58 39.57 -12.06
CA ILE A 30 -12.94 40.84 -11.44
C ILE A 30 -14.39 40.80 -10.96
N ALA A 31 -15.33 40.31 -11.78
CA ALA A 31 -16.74 40.21 -11.41
C ALA A 31 -16.93 39.30 -10.19
N ALA A 32 -16.37 38.09 -10.19
CA ALA A 32 -16.49 37.15 -9.06
C ALA A 32 -15.91 37.72 -7.75
N THR A 33 -14.73 38.35 -7.82
CA THR A 33 -14.07 38.96 -6.65
C THR A 33 -14.88 40.14 -6.11
N LEU A 34 -15.42 40.96 -7.01
CA LEU A 34 -16.26 42.11 -6.66
C LEU A 34 -17.57 41.64 -6.02
N THR A 35 -18.24 40.62 -6.56
CA THR A 35 -19.44 40.01 -5.96
C THR A 35 -19.17 39.52 -4.54
N GLN A 36 -18.03 38.85 -4.31
CA GLN A 36 -17.67 38.33 -2.99
C GLN A 36 -17.39 39.44 -1.97
N ARG A 37 -16.71 40.52 -2.39
CA ARG A 37 -16.43 41.67 -1.51
C ARG A 37 -17.67 42.50 -1.21
N VAL A 38 -18.50 42.75 -2.22
CA VAL A 38 -19.73 43.54 -2.09
C VAL A 38 -20.79 42.79 -1.26
N GLY A 39 -20.87 41.46 -1.39
CA GLY A 39 -21.78 40.62 -0.59
C GLY A 39 -21.37 40.41 0.87
N SER A 40 -20.38 41.15 1.38
CA SER A 40 -19.85 40.98 2.74
C SER A 40 -20.52 41.91 3.77
N MET A 41 -20.61 41.46 5.03
CA MET A 41 -21.14 42.29 6.13
C MET A 41 -20.40 43.63 6.32
N PRO A 42 -19.06 43.71 6.20
CA PRO A 42 -18.35 44.99 6.24
C PRO A 42 -18.75 45.96 5.14
N ALA A 43 -19.00 45.46 3.91
CA ALA A 43 -19.44 46.31 2.80
C ALA A 43 -20.83 46.91 3.08
N LEU A 44 -21.73 46.15 3.70
CA LEU A 44 -23.03 46.65 4.14
C LEU A 44 -22.88 47.78 5.17
N TYR A 45 -22.04 47.61 6.19
CA TYR A 45 -21.79 48.67 7.19
C TYR A 45 -21.14 49.91 6.57
N LEU A 46 -20.20 49.74 5.64
CA LEU A 46 -19.61 50.85 4.91
C LEU A 46 -20.65 51.61 4.08
N ALA A 47 -21.50 50.89 3.35
CA ALA A 47 -22.57 51.53 2.58
C ALA A 47 -23.53 52.30 3.50
N LEU A 48 -24.00 51.68 4.58
CA LEU A 48 -24.92 52.30 5.52
C LEU A 48 -24.31 53.55 6.17
N THR A 49 -23.04 53.52 6.55
CA THR A 49 -22.35 54.71 7.11
C THR A 49 -22.20 55.83 6.08
N ILE A 50 -21.92 55.52 4.81
CA ILE A 50 -21.87 56.51 3.72
C ILE A 50 -23.25 57.14 3.49
N PHE A 51 -24.32 56.34 3.39
CA PHE A 51 -25.68 56.84 3.19
C PHE A 51 -26.18 57.69 4.37
N VAL A 52 -25.96 57.25 5.60
CA VAL A 52 -26.33 58.01 6.80
C VAL A 52 -25.50 59.29 6.90
N GLY A 53 -24.19 59.22 6.63
CA GLY A 53 -23.31 60.38 6.63
C GLY A 53 -23.73 61.43 5.60
N TRP A 54 -24.03 61.00 4.37
CA TRP A 54 -24.48 61.88 3.29
C TRP A 54 -25.82 62.54 3.61
N THR A 55 -26.81 61.77 4.09
CA THR A 55 -28.14 62.30 4.42
C THR A 55 -28.07 63.32 5.56
N VAL A 56 -27.27 63.06 6.61
CA VAL A 56 -27.05 64.04 7.69
C VAL A 56 -26.42 65.33 7.16
N LEU A 57 -25.40 65.22 6.31
CA LEU A 57 -24.69 66.37 5.75
C LEU A 57 -25.53 67.16 4.73
N ALA A 58 -26.46 66.49 4.03
CA ALA A 58 -27.37 67.10 3.06
C ALA A 58 -28.59 67.77 3.71
N VAL A 59 -29.04 67.27 4.88
CA VAL A 59 -30.16 67.91 5.63
C VAL A 59 -29.67 69.08 6.47
N TRP A 60 -28.59 68.90 7.23
CA TRP A 60 -28.14 69.86 8.26
C TRP A 60 -26.80 70.51 7.96
N GLY A 61 -26.08 70.02 6.95
CA GLY A 61 -24.70 70.40 6.67
C GLY A 61 -24.53 71.20 5.37
N PRO A 62 -23.27 71.44 4.95
CA PRO A 62 -22.94 72.25 3.79
C PRO A 62 -23.42 71.68 2.45
N LEU A 63 -23.81 70.40 2.39
CA LEU A 63 -24.31 69.76 1.17
C LEU A 63 -25.79 70.09 0.88
N HIS A 64 -26.48 70.83 1.75
CA HIS A 64 -27.88 71.20 1.54
C HIS A 64 -28.13 71.96 0.23
N ALA A 65 -27.16 72.77 -0.22
CA ALA A 65 -27.25 73.50 -1.48
C ALA A 65 -27.04 72.62 -2.73
N VAL A 66 -26.41 71.45 -2.56
CA VAL A 66 -26.04 70.54 -3.66
C VAL A 66 -27.07 69.44 -3.83
N ASP A 67 -27.61 68.91 -2.73
CA ASP A 67 -28.54 67.77 -2.74
C ASP A 67 -29.67 67.95 -1.70
N PRO A 68 -30.59 68.90 -1.90
CA PRO A 68 -31.68 69.14 -0.95
C PRO A 68 -32.67 67.98 -0.93
N TYR A 69 -33.37 67.78 0.20
CA TYR A 69 -34.45 66.79 0.30
C TYR A 69 -35.47 66.99 -0.84
N PRO A 70 -35.79 65.97 -1.67
CA PRO A 70 -35.70 64.52 -1.41
C PRO A 70 -34.41 63.79 -1.89
N PHE A 71 -33.27 64.49 -1.93
CA PHE A 71 -31.95 64.00 -2.32
C PHE A 71 -31.83 63.48 -3.77
N PRO A 72 -32.11 64.31 -4.80
CA PRO A 72 -32.06 63.86 -6.19
C PRO A 72 -30.71 63.29 -6.63
N PHE A 73 -29.59 63.84 -6.13
CA PHE A 73 -28.25 63.35 -6.50
C PHE A 73 -27.96 62.00 -5.85
N LEU A 74 -28.28 61.83 -4.55
CA LEU A 74 -28.13 60.54 -3.88
C LEU A 74 -29.02 59.46 -4.51
N LEU A 75 -30.27 59.79 -4.88
CA LEU A 75 -31.18 58.86 -5.56
C LEU A 75 -30.63 58.42 -6.92
N PHE A 76 -30.10 59.37 -7.70
CA PHE A 76 -29.44 59.12 -8.97
C PHE A 76 -28.20 58.22 -8.81
N LEU A 77 -27.29 58.58 -7.89
CA LEU A 77 -26.07 57.82 -7.63
C LEU A 77 -26.39 56.40 -7.15
N ASN A 78 -27.35 56.26 -6.23
CA ASN A 78 -27.82 54.97 -5.76
C ASN A 78 -28.36 54.12 -6.92
N ASN A 79 -29.14 54.72 -7.82
CA ASN A 79 -29.68 54.01 -8.96
C ASN A 79 -28.57 53.49 -9.91
N ILE A 80 -27.55 54.28 -10.19
CA ILE A 80 -26.39 53.86 -10.99
C ILE A 80 -25.67 52.70 -10.31
N VAL A 81 -25.31 52.87 -9.04
CA VAL A 81 -24.57 51.87 -8.25
C VAL A 81 -25.36 50.56 -8.17
N GLN A 82 -26.66 50.63 -7.92
CA GLN A 82 -27.53 49.46 -7.84
C GLN A 82 -27.61 48.71 -9.18
N LEU A 83 -27.76 49.40 -10.31
CA LEU A 83 -27.80 48.75 -11.62
C LEU A 83 -26.49 48.01 -11.92
N VAL A 84 -25.35 48.67 -11.66
CA VAL A 84 -24.02 48.08 -11.79
C VAL A 84 -23.87 46.86 -10.90
N LEU A 85 -24.29 46.95 -9.64
CA LEU A 85 -24.19 45.87 -8.66
C LEU A 85 -25.06 44.67 -9.04
N CYS A 86 -26.29 44.88 -9.55
CA CYS A 86 -27.12 43.82 -10.09
C CYS A 86 -26.45 43.08 -11.25
N LEU A 87 -25.84 43.81 -12.20
CA LEU A 87 -25.15 43.21 -13.35
C LEU A 87 -23.89 42.46 -12.91
N VAL A 88 -23.11 43.01 -11.98
CA VAL A 88 -21.95 42.34 -11.40
C VAL A 88 -22.35 41.05 -10.69
N ILE A 89 -23.42 41.06 -9.89
CA ILE A 89 -23.95 39.84 -9.25
C ILE A 89 -24.34 38.80 -10.29
N LEU A 90 -25.04 39.21 -11.35
CA LEU A 90 -25.51 38.30 -12.39
C LEU A 90 -24.33 37.63 -13.13
N VAL A 91 -23.30 38.40 -13.48
CA VAL A 91 -22.04 37.87 -14.06
C VAL A 91 -21.35 36.93 -13.06
N GLY A 92 -21.23 37.35 -11.80
CA GLY A 92 -20.61 36.55 -10.73
C GLY A 92 -21.30 35.21 -10.52
N GLN A 93 -22.63 35.18 -10.50
CA GLN A 93 -23.43 33.94 -10.38
C GLN A 93 -23.20 32.99 -11.55
N ARG A 94 -23.12 33.51 -12.78
CA ARG A 94 -22.82 32.70 -13.96
C ARG A 94 -21.44 32.06 -13.87
N VAL A 95 -20.41 32.85 -13.49
CA VAL A 95 -19.04 32.36 -13.33
C VAL A 95 -18.98 31.27 -12.25
N LEU A 96 -19.62 31.50 -11.10
CA LEU A 96 -19.70 30.53 -10.00
C LEU A 96 -20.45 29.25 -10.41
N SER A 97 -21.52 29.37 -11.19
CA SER A 97 -22.29 28.22 -11.72
C SER A 97 -21.42 27.35 -12.62
N VAL A 98 -20.71 27.93 -13.59
CA VAL A 98 -19.87 27.17 -14.52
C VAL A 98 -18.72 26.46 -13.77
N ALA A 99 -18.12 27.14 -12.79
CA ALA A 99 -17.10 26.53 -11.94
C ALA A 99 -17.66 25.41 -11.06
N ALA A 100 -18.89 25.54 -10.57
CA ALA A 100 -19.58 24.50 -9.82
C ALA A 100 -19.94 23.29 -10.69
N ASP A 101 -20.40 23.50 -11.92
CA ASP A 101 -20.73 22.44 -12.88
C ASP A 101 -19.48 21.64 -13.27
N ARG A 102 -18.35 22.30 -13.53
CA ARG A 102 -17.07 21.61 -13.80
C ARG A 102 -16.62 20.74 -12.63
N ARG A 103 -16.70 21.26 -11.40
CA ARG A 103 -16.37 20.49 -10.20
C ARG A 103 -17.28 19.27 -10.05
N ALA A 104 -18.58 19.41 -10.35
CA ALA A 104 -19.51 18.29 -10.29
C ALA A 104 -19.13 17.16 -11.26
N VAL A 105 -18.69 17.51 -12.48
CA VAL A 105 -18.18 16.53 -13.45
C VAL A 105 -16.92 15.84 -12.93
N GLN A 106 -15.95 16.61 -12.42
CA GLN A 106 -14.73 16.02 -11.87
C GLN A 106 -15.02 15.11 -10.66
N THR A 107 -15.92 15.51 -9.76
CA THR A 107 -16.34 14.67 -8.63
C THR A 107 -16.96 13.37 -9.11
N TYR A 108 -17.81 13.43 -10.14
CA TYR A 108 -18.39 12.23 -10.75
C TYR A 108 -17.33 11.28 -11.34
N GLU A 109 -16.38 11.82 -12.11
CA GLU A 109 -15.28 11.04 -12.71
C GLU A 109 -14.39 10.40 -11.63
N ASN A 110 -14.08 11.15 -10.56
CA ASN A 110 -13.32 10.63 -9.42
C ASN A 110 -14.09 9.51 -8.68
N THR A 111 -15.40 9.66 -8.50
CA THR A 111 -16.22 8.61 -7.90
C THR A 111 -16.24 7.36 -8.79
N GLU A 112 -16.30 7.53 -10.11
CA GLU A 112 -16.27 6.41 -11.06
C GLU A 112 -14.95 5.64 -11.01
N SER A 113 -13.81 6.34 -10.90
CA SER A 113 -12.50 5.69 -10.72
C SER A 113 -12.41 4.91 -9.40
N VAL A 114 -12.95 5.47 -8.30
CA VAL A 114 -13.05 4.76 -7.02
C VAL A 114 -13.90 3.49 -7.15
N PHE A 115 -15.04 3.55 -7.82
CA PHE A 115 -15.86 2.35 -8.03
C PHE A 115 -15.20 1.31 -8.93
N ALA A 116 -14.44 1.74 -9.94
CA ALA A 116 -13.66 0.82 -10.77
C ALA A 116 -12.60 0.09 -9.95
N GLU A 117 -11.91 0.81 -9.06
CA GLU A 117 -10.86 0.23 -8.20
C GLU A 117 -11.45 -0.73 -7.16
N VAL A 118 -12.58 -0.36 -6.54
CA VAL A 118 -13.32 -1.27 -5.65
C VAL A 118 -13.73 -2.55 -6.38
N ALA A 119 -14.17 -2.46 -7.63
CA ALA A 119 -14.53 -3.64 -8.43
C ALA A 119 -13.32 -4.54 -8.72
N ARG A 120 -12.16 -3.95 -9.05
CA ARG A 120 -10.90 -4.69 -9.26
C ARG A 120 -10.46 -5.44 -8.00
N LEU A 121 -10.46 -4.77 -6.85
CA LEU A 121 -10.11 -5.36 -5.57
C LEU A 121 -11.05 -6.53 -5.22
N GLN A 122 -12.35 -6.38 -5.49
CA GLN A 122 -13.29 -7.47 -5.27
C GLN A 122 -13.09 -8.66 -6.20
N GLU A 123 -12.80 -8.42 -7.48
CA GLU A 123 -12.49 -9.50 -8.41
C GLU A 123 -11.22 -10.26 -7.99
N HIS A 124 -10.22 -9.53 -7.51
CA HIS A 124 -8.99 -10.09 -6.97
C HIS A 124 -9.29 -11.00 -5.76
N LEU A 125 -10.11 -10.53 -4.81
CA LEU A 125 -10.54 -11.33 -3.66
C LEU A 125 -11.38 -12.55 -4.08
N ASP A 126 -12.26 -12.42 -5.07
CA ASP A 126 -13.02 -13.55 -5.61
C ASP A 126 -12.11 -14.60 -6.26
N ARG A 127 -10.98 -14.18 -6.84
CA ARG A 127 -9.96 -15.10 -7.35
C ARG A 127 -9.27 -15.84 -6.21
N HIS A 128 -8.92 -15.18 -5.11
CA HIS A 128 -8.35 -15.81 -3.91
C HIS A 128 -9.33 -16.77 -3.25
N ASP A 129 -10.60 -16.40 -3.09
CA ASP A 129 -11.64 -17.28 -2.53
C ASP A 129 -11.79 -18.58 -3.33
N ARG A 130 -11.66 -18.50 -4.66
CA ARG A 130 -11.68 -19.67 -5.56
C ARG A 130 -10.42 -20.53 -5.46
N MET A 131 -9.25 -19.95 -5.15
CA MET A 131 -8.04 -20.73 -4.91
C MET A 131 -8.07 -21.42 -3.54
N LEU A 132 -8.55 -20.70 -2.52
CA LEU A 132 -8.64 -21.19 -1.14
C LEU A 132 -9.73 -22.25 -0.96
N SER A 133 -10.81 -22.20 -1.76
CA SER A 133 -11.90 -23.16 -1.67
C SER A 133 -12.17 -23.83 -3.03
N ARG A 134 -12.11 -25.16 -3.07
CA ARG A 134 -12.79 -25.94 -4.11
C ARG A 134 -14.32 -25.85 -3.92
N GLY A 135 -14.90 -24.67 -4.16
CA GLY A 135 -16.33 -24.51 -4.45
C GLY A 135 -17.25 -24.03 -3.33
N VAL A 136 -16.77 -23.24 -2.36
CA VAL A 136 -17.68 -22.53 -1.45
C VAL A 136 -17.52 -21.04 -1.65
N SER A 137 -18.47 -20.44 -2.37
CA SER A 137 -18.67 -18.99 -2.35
C SER A 137 -18.96 -18.60 -0.90
N LEU A 138 -17.95 -18.08 -0.19
CA LEU A 138 -18.03 -17.83 1.25
C LEU A 138 -19.13 -16.81 1.58
N LEU A 139 -19.48 -15.94 0.63
CA LEU A 139 -20.57 -14.96 0.71
C LEU A 139 -21.11 -14.62 -0.69
N GLU A 140 -22.26 -15.18 -1.06
CA GLU A 140 -23.02 -14.68 -2.22
C GLU A 140 -23.58 -13.29 -1.87
N SER A 141 -22.99 -12.27 -2.47
CA SER A 141 -23.34 -10.87 -2.21
C SER A 141 -23.26 -10.09 -3.51
N SER A 142 -24.36 -9.41 -3.83
CA SER A 142 -24.46 -8.51 -4.99
C SER A 142 -23.87 -7.13 -4.65
N PRO A 143 -23.30 -6.42 -5.64
CA PRO A 143 -22.84 -5.05 -5.46
C PRO A 143 -23.98 -4.11 -5.03
N HIS A 144 -23.62 -2.98 -4.43
CA HIS A 144 -24.59 -1.98 -4.01
C HIS A 144 -25.39 -1.44 -5.21
N PRO A 145 -26.74 -1.35 -5.13
CA PRO A 145 -27.59 -0.96 -6.26
C PRO A 145 -27.34 0.47 -6.76
N TRP A 146 -26.72 1.33 -5.93
CA TRP A 146 -26.31 2.67 -6.36
C TRP A 146 -25.21 2.65 -7.41
N ILE A 147 -24.27 1.70 -7.38
CA ILE A 147 -23.11 1.68 -8.31
C ILE A 147 -23.59 1.54 -9.76
N GLU A 148 -24.58 0.69 -10.00
CA GLU A 148 -25.21 0.55 -11.32
C GLU A 148 -26.00 1.80 -11.72
N ARG A 149 -26.72 2.42 -10.77
CA ARG A 149 -27.49 3.64 -11.01
C ARG A 149 -26.59 4.85 -11.28
N HIS A 150 -25.45 4.93 -10.62
CA HIS A 150 -24.46 6.00 -10.78
C HIS A 150 -23.91 6.01 -12.21
N ARG A 151 -23.58 4.83 -12.78
CA ARG A 151 -23.10 4.71 -14.17
C ARG A 151 -24.09 5.21 -15.23
N VAL A 152 -25.39 5.26 -14.90
CA VAL A 152 -26.45 5.67 -15.83
C VAL A 152 -26.86 7.13 -15.61
N GLN A 153 -26.63 7.69 -14.42
CA GLN A 153 -27.04 9.06 -14.09
C GLN A 153 -25.91 10.05 -14.41
N PRO A 154 -26.14 11.04 -15.28
CA PRO A 154 -25.12 12.05 -15.57
C PRO A 154 -24.91 12.97 -14.35
N PRO A 155 -23.72 13.60 -14.25
CA PRO A 155 -23.44 14.55 -13.17
C PRO A 155 -24.46 15.70 -13.18
N PRO A 156 -25.04 16.07 -12.02
CA PRO A 156 -26.06 17.09 -11.90
C PRO A 156 -25.46 18.47 -12.20
N GLN A 157 -25.89 19.06 -13.30
CA GLN A 157 -25.46 20.38 -13.75
C GLN A 157 -26.62 21.37 -13.76
N ALA A 158 -26.31 22.66 -13.65
CA ALA A 158 -27.30 23.73 -13.65
C ALA A 158 -28.18 23.76 -14.90
N ARG A 159 -27.61 23.40 -16.06
CA ARG A 159 -28.32 23.33 -17.34
C ARG A 159 -29.42 22.25 -17.38
N ASP A 160 -29.22 21.14 -16.68
CA ASP A 160 -30.11 19.98 -16.74
C ASP A 160 -31.31 20.13 -15.79
N GLN A 161 -31.18 21.03 -14.82
CA GLN A 161 -32.23 21.35 -13.84
C GLN A 161 -33.20 22.44 -14.32
N ALA A 162 -32.94 23.08 -15.46
CA ALA A 162 -33.86 24.03 -16.12
C ALA A 162 -34.98 23.29 -16.88
N ILE A 163 -35.82 22.57 -16.13
CA ILE A 163 -36.82 21.64 -16.67
C ILE A 163 -38.08 22.40 -17.14
N GLY A 164 -38.45 23.49 -16.45
CA GLY A 164 -39.63 24.30 -16.78
C GLY A 164 -39.41 25.33 -17.90
N LEU A 165 -40.48 25.72 -18.61
CA LEU A 165 -40.44 26.82 -19.59
C LEU A 165 -39.91 28.12 -18.95
N ASN A 166 -40.33 28.41 -17.73
CA ASN A 166 -39.90 29.60 -16.98
C ASN A 166 -38.42 29.51 -16.60
N ASP A 167 -37.93 28.33 -16.20
CA ASP A 167 -36.52 28.11 -15.83
C ASP A 167 -35.60 28.25 -17.05
N ARG A 168 -36.06 27.81 -18.23
CA ARG A 168 -35.32 27.97 -19.50
C ARG A 168 -35.26 29.44 -19.93
N ILE A 169 -36.36 30.17 -19.80
CA ILE A 169 -36.39 31.61 -20.07
C ILE A 169 -35.45 32.34 -19.11
N ALA A 170 -35.49 32.03 -17.82
CA ALA A 170 -34.58 32.60 -16.83
C ALA A 170 -33.12 32.26 -17.13
N ALA A 171 -32.78 30.99 -17.42
CA ALA A 171 -31.42 30.59 -17.77
C ALA A 171 -30.92 31.31 -19.02
N TRP A 172 -31.76 31.44 -20.05
CA TRP A 172 -31.44 32.21 -21.26
C TRP A 172 -31.21 33.69 -20.95
N LEU A 173 -32.08 34.30 -20.14
CA LEU A 173 -32.02 35.71 -19.79
C LEU A 173 -30.78 36.00 -18.92
N THR A 174 -30.47 35.14 -17.96
CA THR A 174 -29.24 35.16 -17.14
C THR A 174 -27.99 35.01 -18.02
N GLN A 175 -27.99 34.14 -19.03
CA GLN A 175 -26.85 34.00 -19.95
C GLN A 175 -26.63 35.24 -20.82
N ARG A 176 -27.72 35.85 -21.31
CA ARG A 176 -27.67 37.03 -22.19
C ARG A 176 -27.27 38.29 -21.41
N LEU A 177 -27.92 38.54 -20.29
CA LEU A 177 -27.72 39.72 -19.43
C LEU A 177 -26.50 39.60 -18.52
N GLY A 178 -26.16 38.39 -18.07
CA GLY A 178 -24.97 38.08 -17.27
C GLY A 178 -23.70 37.92 -18.10
N SER A 179 -23.71 38.39 -19.35
CA SER A 179 -22.49 38.57 -20.14
C SER A 179 -21.84 39.90 -19.74
N VAL A 180 -20.50 39.97 -19.79
CA VAL A 180 -19.77 41.22 -19.50
C VAL A 180 -20.22 42.38 -20.41
N TRP A 181 -20.75 42.05 -21.61
CA TRP A 181 -21.37 43.03 -22.51
C TRP A 181 -22.62 43.71 -21.95
N GLY A 182 -23.43 43.02 -21.14
CA GLY A 182 -24.60 43.62 -20.48
C GLY A 182 -24.21 44.73 -19.50
N PHE A 183 -23.12 44.49 -18.75
CA PHE A 183 -22.51 45.51 -17.87
C PHE A 183 -22.02 46.73 -18.66
N TYR A 184 -21.23 46.51 -19.72
CA TYR A 184 -20.74 47.63 -20.53
C TYR A 184 -21.87 48.37 -21.25
N LEU A 185 -22.89 47.66 -21.75
CA LEU A 185 -24.04 48.28 -22.41
C LEU A 185 -24.79 49.20 -21.44
N ALA A 186 -25.07 48.75 -20.21
CA ALA A 186 -25.74 49.57 -19.21
C ALA A 186 -24.90 50.79 -18.80
N ALA A 187 -23.61 50.59 -18.52
CA ALA A 187 -22.71 51.67 -18.11
C ALA A 187 -22.51 52.71 -19.22
N VAL A 188 -22.26 52.27 -20.45
CA VAL A 188 -22.10 53.15 -21.62
C VAL A 188 -23.40 53.89 -21.90
N THR A 189 -24.56 53.23 -21.83
CA THR A 189 -25.86 53.88 -22.06
C THR A 189 -26.09 55.00 -21.05
N GLN A 190 -25.77 54.79 -19.76
CA GLN A 190 -25.88 55.84 -18.73
C GLN A 190 -24.91 57.01 -18.96
N ILE A 191 -23.65 56.73 -19.30
CA ILE A 191 -22.63 57.76 -19.59
C ILE A 191 -23.03 58.58 -20.82
N VAL A 192 -23.45 57.90 -21.89
CA VAL A 192 -23.88 58.53 -23.14
C VAL A 192 -25.11 59.39 -22.89
N TRP A 193 -26.11 58.91 -22.14
CA TRP A 193 -27.29 59.69 -21.78
C TRP A 193 -26.92 60.97 -21.02
N MET A 194 -26.05 60.86 -20.01
CA MET A 194 -25.57 61.99 -19.24
C MET A 194 -24.82 63.01 -20.13
N LEU A 195 -23.98 62.53 -21.04
CA LEU A 195 -23.17 63.37 -21.91
C LEU A 195 -24.03 64.10 -22.96
N LEU A 196 -25.03 63.43 -23.56
CA LEU A 196 -25.97 64.06 -24.50
C LEU A 196 -26.84 65.14 -23.83
N ALA A 197 -27.24 64.90 -22.58
CA ALA A 197 -28.02 65.87 -21.82
C ALA A 197 -27.17 67.08 -21.38
N GLN A 198 -25.90 66.87 -20.98
CA GLN A 198 -24.99 67.97 -20.62
C GLN A 198 -24.54 68.80 -21.82
N LEU A 199 -24.39 68.19 -23.00
CA LEU A 199 -24.07 68.91 -24.25
C LEU A 199 -25.28 69.67 -24.83
N GLY A 200 -26.45 69.62 -24.19
CA GLY A 200 -27.65 70.32 -24.64
C GLY A 200 -28.27 69.74 -25.93
N ILE A 201 -27.84 68.56 -26.36
CA ILE A 201 -28.37 67.88 -27.55
C ILE A 201 -29.76 67.31 -27.22
N GLN A 202 -29.95 66.84 -25.99
CA GLN A 202 -31.21 66.28 -25.49
C GLN A 202 -31.82 67.17 -24.39
N HIS A 203 -32.95 67.83 -24.71
CA HIS A 203 -33.66 68.72 -23.77
C HIS A 203 -34.75 68.03 -22.93
N PHE A 204 -35.06 66.76 -23.22
CA PHE A 204 -36.21 66.06 -22.61
C PHE A 204 -35.97 65.55 -21.18
N ASP A 205 -34.71 65.31 -20.79
CA ASP A 205 -34.37 64.75 -19.47
C ASP A 205 -33.22 65.56 -18.82
N PRO A 206 -33.51 66.75 -18.24
CA PRO A 206 -32.51 67.57 -17.56
C PRO A 206 -31.98 66.89 -16.30
N TYR A 207 -30.78 67.28 -15.85
CA TYR A 207 -30.27 66.92 -14.52
C TYR A 207 -31.35 67.24 -13.47
N PRO A 208 -31.79 66.28 -12.64
CA PRO A 208 -31.10 65.04 -12.20
C PRO A 208 -31.50 63.73 -12.94
N PHE A 209 -31.92 63.79 -14.20
CA PHE A 209 -32.18 62.63 -15.07
C PHE A 209 -33.28 61.68 -14.55
N ALA A 210 -34.47 62.24 -14.30
CA ALA A 210 -35.60 61.49 -13.75
C ALA A 210 -36.08 60.36 -14.68
N PHE A 211 -36.05 60.58 -16.00
CA PHE A 211 -36.50 59.58 -16.96
C PHE A 211 -35.51 58.42 -17.07
N MET A 212 -34.21 58.72 -17.11
CA MET A 212 -33.16 57.69 -17.05
C MET A 212 -33.24 56.86 -15.76
N THR A 213 -33.43 57.54 -14.61
CA THR A 213 -33.57 56.87 -13.32
C THR A 213 -34.79 55.94 -13.30
N PHE A 214 -35.92 56.37 -13.86
CA PHE A 214 -37.11 55.54 -14.02
C PHE A 214 -36.88 54.29 -14.90
N LEU A 215 -36.21 54.45 -16.05
CA LEU A 215 -35.92 53.32 -16.94
C LEU A 215 -34.96 52.32 -16.27
N SER A 216 -33.99 52.83 -15.52
CA SER A 216 -33.02 52.03 -14.78
C SER A 216 -33.67 51.27 -13.61
N THR A 217 -34.57 51.90 -12.82
CA THR A 217 -35.31 51.18 -11.77
C THR A 217 -36.22 50.10 -12.34
N LEU A 218 -36.83 50.32 -13.51
CA LEU A 218 -37.59 49.29 -14.22
C LEU A 218 -36.70 48.10 -14.63
N ALA A 219 -35.51 48.38 -15.17
CA ALA A 219 -34.54 47.34 -15.52
C ALA A 219 -34.05 46.56 -14.28
N GLN A 220 -33.84 47.23 -13.15
CA GLN A 220 -33.45 46.61 -11.88
C GLN A 220 -34.51 45.63 -11.37
N LEU A 221 -35.80 45.97 -11.49
CA LEU A 221 -36.88 45.06 -11.11
C LEU A 221 -36.81 43.74 -11.90
N VAL A 222 -36.56 43.84 -13.22
CA VAL A 222 -36.38 42.67 -14.08
C VAL A 222 -35.15 41.87 -13.66
N PHE A 223 -34.01 42.53 -13.39
CA PHE A 223 -32.80 41.86 -12.93
C PHE A 223 -33.00 41.15 -11.60
N MET A 224 -33.77 41.72 -10.66
CA MET A 224 -34.05 41.08 -9.38
C MET A 224 -34.84 39.78 -9.55
N ILE A 225 -35.84 39.76 -10.45
CA ILE A 225 -36.59 38.53 -10.78
C ILE A 225 -35.65 37.48 -11.37
N VAL A 226 -34.79 37.87 -12.31
CA VAL A 226 -33.82 36.98 -12.97
C VAL A 226 -32.84 36.39 -11.97
N ILE A 227 -32.28 37.21 -11.09
CA ILE A 227 -31.35 36.78 -10.03
C ILE A 227 -32.04 35.79 -9.09
N MET A 228 -33.28 36.07 -8.67
CA MET A 228 -34.03 35.19 -7.76
C MET A 228 -34.29 33.82 -8.39
N VAL A 229 -34.73 33.76 -9.65
CA VAL A 229 -34.94 32.48 -10.35
C VAL A 229 -33.60 31.77 -10.59
N GLY A 230 -32.55 32.52 -10.93
CA GLY A 230 -31.20 31.98 -11.05
C GLY A 230 -30.71 31.31 -9.76
N GLN A 231 -30.94 31.93 -8.61
CA GLN A 231 -30.60 31.37 -7.30
C GLN A 231 -31.38 30.09 -6.98
N ASP A 232 -32.68 30.05 -7.27
CA ASP A 232 -33.51 28.86 -7.02
C ASP A 232 -33.03 27.65 -7.85
N VAL A 233 -32.71 27.86 -9.12
CA VAL A 233 -32.12 26.81 -9.98
C VAL A 233 -30.76 26.35 -9.43
N LEU A 234 -29.90 27.28 -9.02
CA LEU A 234 -28.60 26.96 -8.42
C LEU A 234 -28.76 26.16 -7.12
N ASN A 235 -29.71 26.52 -6.25
CA ASN A 235 -29.97 25.80 -5.00
C ASN A 235 -30.39 24.36 -5.26
N ARG A 236 -31.35 24.12 -6.17
CA ARG A 236 -31.78 22.75 -6.53
C ARG A 236 -30.63 21.90 -7.06
N THR A 237 -29.71 22.50 -7.81
CA THR A 237 -28.52 21.78 -8.32
C THR A 237 -27.50 21.51 -7.22
N GLY A 238 -27.42 22.39 -6.22
CA GLY A 238 -26.65 22.14 -4.99
C GLY A 238 -27.21 20.97 -4.21
N ASP A 239 -28.53 20.94 -4.01
CA ASP A 239 -29.20 19.87 -3.27
C ASP A 239 -29.02 18.51 -3.94
N ARG A 240 -29.20 18.43 -5.28
CA ARG A 240 -28.95 17.18 -6.03
C ARG A 240 -27.50 16.72 -5.96
N ARG A 241 -26.53 17.64 -6.02
CA ARG A 241 -25.11 17.30 -5.85
C ARG A 241 -24.84 16.73 -4.47
N ALA A 242 -25.43 17.32 -3.43
CA ALA A 242 -25.29 16.83 -2.06
C ALA A 242 -25.91 15.43 -1.88
N GLU A 243 -27.10 15.19 -2.45
CA GLU A 243 -27.76 13.88 -2.44
C GLU A 243 -26.90 12.82 -3.15
N GLN A 244 -26.39 13.12 -4.34
CA GLN A 244 -25.50 12.21 -5.07
C GLN A 244 -24.23 11.90 -4.27
N THR A 245 -23.56 12.93 -3.74
CA THR A 245 -22.33 12.75 -2.95
C THR A 245 -22.59 11.89 -1.70
N TYR A 246 -23.77 12.02 -1.08
CA TYR A 246 -24.17 11.18 0.05
C TYR A 246 -24.32 9.70 -0.37
N LEU A 247 -25.01 9.45 -1.49
CA LEU A 247 -25.22 8.09 -2.00
C LEU A 247 -23.91 7.44 -2.47
N ASP A 248 -22.99 8.23 -3.04
CA ASP A 248 -21.65 7.79 -3.42
C ASP A 248 -20.88 7.31 -2.19
N ALA A 249 -20.85 8.12 -1.13
CA ALA A 249 -20.19 7.78 0.12
C ALA A 249 -20.82 6.54 0.80
N GLU A 250 -22.14 6.42 0.78
CA GLU A 250 -22.85 5.25 1.31
C GLU A 250 -22.46 3.96 0.57
N ALA A 251 -22.40 4.02 -0.77
CA ALA A 251 -22.00 2.88 -1.60
C ALA A 251 -20.55 2.45 -1.34
N VAL A 252 -19.62 3.42 -1.28
CA VAL A 252 -18.21 3.11 -0.94
C VAL A 252 -18.10 2.46 0.44
N LEU A 253 -18.79 3.00 1.45
CA LEU A 253 -18.80 2.42 2.81
C LEU A 253 -19.42 1.02 2.86
N TYR A 254 -20.42 0.75 2.04
CA TYR A 254 -21.01 -0.58 1.91
C TYR A 254 -20.00 -1.58 1.34
N GLU A 255 -19.33 -1.23 0.23
CA GLU A 255 -18.36 -2.13 -0.40
C GLU A 255 -17.11 -2.35 0.46
N CYS A 256 -16.63 -1.34 1.20
CA CYS A 256 -15.55 -1.50 2.18
C CYS A 256 -15.92 -2.49 3.29
N ARG A 257 -17.14 -2.39 3.84
CA ARG A 257 -17.63 -3.34 4.85
C ARG A 257 -17.73 -4.76 4.31
N ARG A 258 -18.17 -4.91 3.06
CA ARG A 258 -18.22 -6.20 2.37
C ARG A 258 -16.83 -6.82 2.19
N MET A 259 -15.85 -6.01 1.79
CA MET A 259 -14.46 -6.44 1.66
C MET A 259 -13.89 -6.91 3.01
N GLN A 260 -14.11 -6.14 4.07
CA GLN A 260 -13.69 -6.50 5.43
C GLN A 260 -14.29 -7.83 5.88
N ALA A 261 -15.58 -8.07 5.61
CA ALA A 261 -16.25 -9.32 5.96
C ALA A 261 -15.63 -10.53 5.25
N ARG A 262 -15.26 -10.39 3.97
CA ARG A 262 -14.58 -11.44 3.20
C ARG A 262 -13.19 -11.75 3.74
N LEU A 263 -12.37 -10.71 3.95
CA LEU A 263 -11.02 -10.88 4.51
C LEU A 263 -11.05 -11.58 5.88
N THR A 264 -11.97 -11.16 6.74
CA THR A 264 -12.15 -11.80 8.07
C THR A 264 -12.55 -13.28 7.94
N ALA A 265 -13.31 -13.66 6.90
CA ALA A 265 -13.66 -15.05 6.66
C ALA A 265 -12.45 -15.86 6.14
N GLN A 266 -11.65 -15.27 5.24
CA GLN A 266 -10.42 -15.88 4.72
C GLN A 266 -9.41 -16.14 5.85
N ASP A 267 -9.20 -15.16 6.75
CA ASP A 267 -8.27 -15.29 7.87
C ASP A 267 -8.59 -16.50 8.75
N ARG A 268 -9.89 -16.75 9.02
CA ARG A 268 -10.31 -17.93 9.79
C ARG A 268 -10.01 -19.25 9.07
N VAL A 269 -10.16 -19.28 7.75
CA VAL A 269 -9.83 -20.47 6.96
C VAL A 269 -8.32 -20.70 6.99
N LEU A 270 -7.51 -19.65 6.80
CA LEU A 270 -6.07 -19.73 6.84
C LEU A 270 -5.55 -20.20 8.20
N ASP A 271 -6.11 -19.68 9.30
CA ASP A 271 -5.82 -20.13 10.66
C ASP A 271 -6.13 -21.63 10.84
N SER A 272 -7.27 -22.08 10.31
CA SER A 272 -7.68 -23.48 10.40
C SER A 272 -6.76 -24.41 9.60
N VAL A 273 -6.37 -24.01 8.40
CA VAL A 273 -5.47 -24.79 7.52
C VAL A 273 -4.07 -24.84 8.13
N THR A 274 -3.56 -23.73 8.63
CA THR A 274 -2.24 -23.65 9.28
C THR A 274 -2.21 -24.49 10.55
N GLY A 275 -3.26 -24.43 11.37
CA GLY A 275 -3.42 -25.26 12.56
C GLY A 275 -3.49 -26.76 12.22
N TYR A 276 -4.24 -27.12 11.18
CA TYR A 276 -4.34 -28.49 10.68
C TYR A 276 -2.98 -28.99 10.18
N MET A 277 -2.30 -28.24 9.30
CA MET A 277 -0.99 -28.59 8.77
C MET A 277 0.04 -28.78 9.89
N THR A 278 0.12 -27.87 10.85
CA THR A 278 1.04 -27.97 11.99
C THR A 278 0.79 -29.25 12.80
N THR A 279 -0.49 -29.58 13.03
CA THR A 279 -0.88 -30.78 13.78
C THR A 279 -0.52 -32.05 13.00
N GLN A 280 -0.81 -32.09 11.69
CA GLN A 280 -0.49 -33.24 10.84
C GLN A 280 1.02 -33.45 10.71
N VAL A 281 1.80 -32.39 10.47
CA VAL A 281 3.26 -32.45 10.40
C VAL A 281 3.84 -32.95 11.72
N THR A 282 3.36 -32.42 12.86
CA THR A 282 3.81 -32.87 14.18
C THR A 282 3.50 -34.37 14.40
N GLU A 283 2.31 -34.83 13.99
CA GLU A 283 1.91 -36.23 14.14
C GLU A 283 2.73 -37.16 13.24
N GLN A 284 2.99 -36.75 11.99
CA GLN A 284 3.85 -37.51 11.06
C GLN A 284 5.28 -37.62 11.58
N LEU A 285 5.87 -36.52 12.05
CA LEU A 285 7.20 -36.53 12.67
C LEU A 285 7.24 -37.39 13.93
N ALA A 286 6.22 -37.32 14.80
CA ALA A 286 6.14 -38.13 16.01
C ALA A 286 6.09 -39.63 15.72
N ARG A 287 5.35 -40.03 14.67
CA ARG A 287 5.32 -41.43 14.19
C ARG A 287 6.67 -41.87 13.65
N ALA A 288 7.36 -41.01 12.89
CA ALA A 288 8.67 -41.31 12.33
C ALA A 288 9.73 -41.50 13.43
N VAL A 289 9.69 -40.64 14.46
CA VAL A 289 10.53 -40.76 15.66
C VAL A 289 10.27 -42.07 16.39
N HIS A 290 9.00 -42.39 16.70
CA HIS A 290 8.64 -43.66 17.34
C HIS A 290 9.12 -44.87 16.55
N ALA A 291 8.86 -44.89 15.23
CA ALA A 291 9.27 -46.01 14.39
C ALA A 291 10.79 -46.21 14.36
N THR A 292 11.56 -45.11 14.44
CA THR A 292 13.02 -45.16 14.46
C THR A 292 13.55 -45.63 15.82
N GLU A 293 13.03 -45.08 16.93
CA GLU A 293 13.43 -45.51 18.27
C GLU A 293 13.04 -46.98 18.56
N GLU A 294 11.83 -47.41 18.19
CA GLU A 294 11.38 -48.78 18.42
C GLU A 294 12.24 -49.81 17.67
N ARG A 295 12.74 -49.47 16.48
CA ARG A 295 13.71 -50.31 15.74
C ARG A 295 15.03 -50.44 16.49
N VAL A 296 15.58 -49.34 17.00
CA VAL A 296 16.82 -49.34 17.78
C VAL A 296 16.64 -50.11 19.09
N ASP A 297 15.54 -49.88 19.82
CA ASP A 297 15.22 -50.59 21.06
C ASP A 297 14.95 -52.09 20.82
N HIS A 298 14.37 -52.46 19.67
CA HIS A 298 14.19 -53.86 19.27
C HIS A 298 15.54 -54.54 18.98
N GLN A 299 16.43 -53.89 18.23
CA GLN A 299 17.79 -54.39 17.98
C GLN A 299 18.57 -54.59 19.28
N ALA A 300 18.49 -53.63 20.20
CA ALA A 300 19.13 -53.73 21.51
C ALA A 300 18.60 -54.92 22.33
N ARG A 301 17.27 -55.14 22.34
CA ARG A 301 16.64 -56.31 22.98
C ARG A 301 17.08 -57.63 22.38
N ALA A 302 17.11 -57.72 21.04
CA ALA A 302 17.55 -58.91 20.33
C ALA A 302 19.02 -59.23 20.64
N HIS A 303 19.91 -58.23 20.59
CA HIS A 303 21.32 -58.39 20.92
C HIS A 303 21.55 -58.81 22.38
N ALA A 304 20.84 -58.21 23.34
CA ALA A 304 20.91 -58.61 24.74
C ALA A 304 20.43 -60.06 24.96
N THR A 305 19.42 -60.49 24.20
CA THR A 305 18.92 -61.87 24.25
C THR A 305 19.96 -62.86 23.74
N MET A 306 20.67 -62.52 22.66
CA MET A 306 21.74 -63.35 22.08
C MET A 306 22.97 -63.45 22.99
N THR A 307 23.33 -62.37 23.70
CA THR A 307 24.53 -62.33 24.55
C THR A 307 24.31 -62.89 25.95
N THR A 308 23.13 -62.70 26.54
CA THR A 308 22.84 -63.11 27.93
C THR A 308 22.07 -64.42 28.05
N GLY A 309 21.55 -64.95 26.93
CA GLY A 309 20.75 -66.18 26.88
C GLY A 309 19.37 -66.10 27.57
N ARG A 310 19.01 -64.94 28.15
CA ARG A 310 17.68 -64.69 28.71
C ARG A 310 16.84 -63.94 27.69
N VAL A 311 15.62 -64.40 27.44
CA VAL A 311 14.63 -63.72 26.59
C VAL A 311 13.72 -62.88 27.47
N PRO A 312 13.80 -61.53 27.46
CA PRO A 312 12.80 -60.69 28.09
C PRO A 312 11.41 -60.93 27.48
N ALA A 313 10.35 -60.87 28.29
CA ALA A 313 8.99 -60.92 27.77
C ALA A 313 8.75 -59.77 26.78
N GLY A 314 8.37 -60.08 25.54
CA GLY A 314 8.20 -59.09 24.47
C GLY A 314 9.50 -58.67 23.75
N ALA A 315 10.57 -59.45 23.83
CA ALA A 315 11.82 -59.19 23.09
C ALA A 315 11.62 -59.25 21.56
N GLY A 316 10.69 -60.08 21.07
CA GLY A 316 10.42 -60.27 19.64
C GLY A 316 9.35 -59.35 19.04
N THR A 317 8.64 -58.54 19.84
CA THR A 317 7.53 -57.72 19.33
C THR A 317 7.95 -56.27 19.08
N LEU A 318 7.77 -55.83 17.83
CA LEU A 318 7.79 -54.43 17.44
C LEU A 318 6.45 -53.80 17.83
N ARG A 319 6.48 -52.73 18.62
CA ARG A 319 5.26 -52.03 19.05
C ARG A 319 4.82 -51.02 17.99
N GLY A 320 3.61 -51.19 17.47
CA GLY A 320 3.00 -50.23 16.55
C GLY A 320 2.67 -48.90 17.24
N TRP A 321 2.58 -47.83 16.45
CA TRP A 321 2.17 -46.51 16.95
C TRP A 321 0.77 -46.55 17.57
N ASP A 322 -0.16 -47.24 16.92
CA ASP A 322 -1.58 -47.24 17.33
C ASP A 322 -1.80 -47.92 18.68
N ASP A 323 -0.97 -48.92 19.01
CA ASP A 323 -1.02 -49.69 20.26
C ASP A 323 -0.38 -48.94 21.46
N LEU A 324 0.19 -47.76 21.26
CA LEU A 324 0.80 -46.97 22.33
C LEU A 324 -0.28 -46.27 23.19
N PRO A 325 -0.10 -46.23 24.52
CA PRO A 325 -0.84 -45.32 25.40
C PRO A 325 -0.68 -43.86 24.97
N GLU A 326 -1.71 -43.04 25.16
CA GLU A 326 -1.69 -41.64 24.76
C GLU A 326 -0.62 -40.81 25.48
N GLU A 327 -0.23 -41.18 26.70
CA GLU A 327 0.88 -40.52 27.40
C GLU A 327 2.21 -40.69 26.65
N ARG A 328 2.44 -41.87 26.05
CA ARG A 328 3.63 -42.14 25.23
C ARG A 328 3.56 -41.43 23.89
N LYS A 329 2.41 -41.47 23.21
CA LYS A 329 2.20 -40.70 21.97
C LYS A 329 2.42 -39.20 22.19
N ARG A 330 1.95 -38.65 23.32
CA ARG A 330 2.18 -37.25 23.71
C ARG A 330 3.66 -36.92 23.89
N SER A 331 4.45 -37.81 24.49
CA SER A 331 5.90 -37.61 24.64
C SER A 331 6.62 -37.57 23.29
N TYR A 332 6.22 -38.43 22.33
CA TYR A 332 6.74 -38.38 20.96
C TYR A 332 6.32 -37.14 20.18
N ARG A 333 5.10 -36.61 20.39
CA ARG A 333 4.68 -35.31 19.81
C ARG A 333 5.51 -34.14 20.35
N VAL A 334 5.87 -34.16 21.62
CA VAL A 334 6.75 -33.15 22.23
C VAL A 334 8.17 -33.26 21.65
N GLN A 335 8.68 -34.47 21.45
CA GLN A 335 9.96 -34.73 20.77
C GLN A 335 9.98 -34.14 19.37
N ALA A 336 8.94 -34.45 18.58
CA ALA A 336 8.82 -34.00 17.21
C ALA A 336 8.89 -32.47 17.09
N ARG A 337 8.22 -31.73 17.99
CA ARG A 337 8.27 -30.26 18.02
C ARG A 337 9.65 -29.71 18.33
N ARG A 338 10.40 -30.38 19.20
CA ARG A 338 11.76 -29.96 19.61
C ARG A 338 12.85 -30.40 18.66
N LEU A 339 12.54 -31.28 17.71
CA LEU A 339 13.53 -31.81 16.78
C LEU A 339 14.20 -30.70 15.97
N GLY A 340 13.43 -29.69 15.54
CA GLY A 340 13.96 -28.49 14.91
C GLY A 340 14.91 -27.73 15.83
N GLU A 341 14.50 -27.42 17.07
CA GLU A 341 15.33 -26.72 18.06
C GLU A 341 16.64 -27.45 18.35
N ASN A 342 16.59 -28.77 18.52
CA ASN A 342 17.76 -29.62 18.78
C ASN A 342 18.73 -29.62 17.59
N LEU A 343 18.21 -29.67 16.35
CA LEU A 343 19.04 -29.55 15.15
C LEU A 343 19.72 -28.18 15.10
N THR A 344 19.04 -27.11 15.49
CA THR A 344 19.64 -25.76 15.52
C THR A 344 20.84 -25.67 16.46
N VAL A 345 20.82 -26.40 17.58
CA VAL A 345 21.94 -26.46 18.54
C VAL A 345 23.22 -27.04 17.90
N VAL A 346 23.08 -27.98 16.98
CA VAL A 346 24.20 -28.56 16.22
C VAL A 346 24.45 -27.84 14.88
N GLY A 347 23.92 -26.64 14.72
CA GLY A 347 24.09 -25.86 13.50
C GLY A 347 23.40 -26.49 12.29
N CYS A 348 22.27 -27.17 12.47
CA CYS A 348 21.47 -27.76 11.40
C CYS A 348 20.03 -27.21 11.42
N VAL A 349 19.35 -27.19 10.28
CA VAL A 349 17.94 -26.76 10.18
C VAL A 349 17.13 -27.84 9.45
N MET A 350 15.90 -28.05 9.90
CA MET A 350 14.93 -28.92 9.23
C MET A 350 14.17 -28.12 8.18
N MET A 351 14.22 -28.54 6.91
CA MET A 351 13.48 -27.94 5.80
C MET A 351 12.61 -28.99 5.10
N PRO A 352 11.51 -28.62 4.41
CA PRO A 352 10.82 -29.53 3.50
C PRO A 352 11.78 -30.08 2.44
N ALA A 353 11.65 -31.35 2.08
CA ALA A 353 12.51 -31.97 1.08
C ALA A 353 12.32 -31.30 -0.30
N ALA A 354 13.43 -30.97 -0.97
CA ALA A 354 13.48 -30.52 -2.36
C ALA A 354 14.06 -31.63 -3.26
N ASP A 355 13.82 -31.56 -4.57
CA ASP A 355 14.25 -32.60 -5.52
C ASP A 355 15.79 -32.78 -5.59
N THR A 356 16.57 -31.79 -5.13
CA THR A 356 18.03 -31.84 -5.07
C THR A 356 18.50 -31.71 -3.61
N ALA A 357 18.50 -32.81 -2.87
CA ALA A 357 18.91 -32.80 -1.45
C ALA A 357 20.39 -33.20 -1.29
N PRO A 358 21.24 -32.36 -0.66
CA PRO A 358 22.55 -32.82 -0.21
C PRO A 358 22.41 -33.82 0.94
N ASP A 359 23.21 -34.89 0.90
CA ASP A 359 23.31 -35.89 1.98
C ASP A 359 23.98 -35.25 3.21
N ALA A 360 23.20 -34.53 4.03
CA ALA A 360 23.70 -33.99 5.29
C ALA A 360 23.91 -35.12 6.31
N GLN A 361 25.09 -35.74 6.27
CA GLN A 361 25.51 -36.67 7.32
C GLN A 361 25.90 -35.86 8.57
N LEU A 362 25.29 -36.23 9.70
CA LEU A 362 25.64 -35.68 11.01
C LEU A 362 27.02 -36.19 11.42
N GLY A 363 27.88 -35.27 11.87
CA GLY A 363 29.19 -35.61 12.42
C GLY A 363 29.07 -36.32 13.77
N ASP A 364 30.11 -37.07 14.17
CA ASP A 364 30.08 -37.84 15.42
C ASP A 364 29.88 -36.97 16.66
N ASP A 365 30.38 -35.73 16.67
CA ASP A 365 30.21 -34.81 17.80
C ASP A 365 28.80 -34.22 17.87
N GLU A 366 28.18 -33.92 16.73
CA GLU A 366 26.78 -33.48 16.64
C GLU A 366 25.83 -34.60 17.11
N VAL A 367 26.11 -35.84 16.68
CA VAL A 367 25.38 -37.03 17.13
C VAL A 367 25.45 -37.18 18.65
N LYS A 368 26.62 -36.96 19.27
CA LYS A 368 26.76 -37.01 20.74
C LYS A 368 25.92 -35.94 21.41
N VAL A 369 25.91 -34.71 20.88
CA VAL A 369 25.11 -33.60 21.43
C VAL A 369 23.62 -33.90 21.34
N LEU A 370 23.12 -34.32 20.17
CA LEU A 370 21.71 -34.68 19.98
C LEU A 370 21.28 -35.86 20.87
N ALA A 371 22.14 -36.88 20.99
CA ALA A 371 21.89 -38.04 21.84
C ALA A 371 21.83 -37.66 23.33
N ARG A 372 22.70 -36.74 23.77
CA ARG A 372 22.71 -36.22 25.14
C ARG A 372 21.44 -35.43 25.44
N LEU A 373 21.04 -34.51 24.56
CA LEU A 373 19.83 -33.70 24.73
C LEU A 373 18.57 -34.57 24.87
N GLU A 374 18.45 -35.61 24.04
CA GLU A 374 17.33 -36.54 24.13
C GLU A 374 17.39 -37.41 25.39
N TYR A 375 18.58 -37.87 25.80
CA TYR A 375 18.75 -38.61 27.04
C TYR A 375 18.31 -37.79 28.27
N GLU A 376 18.83 -36.57 28.40
CA GLU A 376 18.53 -35.67 29.51
C GLU A 376 17.02 -35.39 29.57
N ARG A 377 16.38 -35.11 28.42
CA ARG A 377 14.93 -34.92 28.34
C ARG A 377 14.17 -36.16 28.77
N ARG A 378 14.55 -37.34 28.29
CA ARG A 378 13.89 -38.62 28.64
C ARG A 378 14.05 -38.94 30.13
N MET A 379 15.19 -38.62 30.74
CA MET A 379 15.39 -38.80 32.18
C MET A 379 14.59 -37.78 33.01
N ALA A 380 14.47 -36.54 32.55
CA ALA A 380 13.61 -35.53 33.17
C ALA A 380 12.13 -35.94 33.13
N ASP A 381 11.63 -36.41 31.98
CA ASP A 381 10.25 -36.93 31.82
C ASP A 381 9.99 -38.11 32.78
N LYS A 382 10.93 -39.07 32.87
CA LYS A 382 10.81 -40.20 33.82
C LYS A 382 10.80 -39.74 35.28
N THR A 383 11.63 -38.77 35.62
CA THR A 383 11.72 -38.23 36.99
C THR A 383 10.42 -37.50 37.38
N MET A 384 9.85 -36.71 36.48
CA MET A 384 8.54 -36.07 36.67
C MET A 384 7.39 -37.09 36.78
N GLN A 385 7.38 -38.13 35.94
CA GLN A 385 6.37 -39.19 36.02
C GLN A 385 6.44 -39.96 37.34
N ARG A 386 7.66 -40.27 37.82
CA ARG A 386 7.89 -40.88 39.15
C ARG A 386 7.30 -40.01 40.26
N ALA A 387 7.57 -38.70 40.25
CA ALA A 387 7.04 -37.75 41.24
C ALA A 387 5.51 -37.67 41.25
N ARG A 388 4.85 -37.88 40.10
CA ARG A 388 3.39 -37.74 39.95
C ARG A 388 2.60 -39.02 40.29
N TYR A 389 3.11 -40.22 40.02
CA TYR A 389 2.34 -41.47 40.14
C TYR A 389 2.79 -42.42 41.25
N SER A 390 3.91 -42.15 41.93
CA SER A 390 4.39 -43.01 43.02
C SER A 390 5.09 -42.23 44.13
N PRO A 391 4.37 -41.42 44.92
CA PRO A 391 4.90 -40.98 46.21
C PRO A 391 5.00 -42.19 47.14
N GLY A 392 6.17 -42.84 47.19
CA GLY A 392 6.50 -43.87 48.20
C GLY A 392 6.37 -45.35 47.81
N ARG A 393 6.15 -45.70 46.53
CA ARG A 393 6.24 -47.10 46.08
C ARG A 393 7.68 -47.42 45.66
N ARG A 394 8.40 -48.28 46.40
CA ARG A 394 9.69 -48.87 45.97
C ARG A 394 9.41 -49.83 44.83
N ASP A 395 9.74 -49.44 43.61
CA ASP A 395 9.73 -50.35 42.47
C ASP A 395 11.03 -51.16 42.48
N ARG A 396 11.12 -52.26 41.74
CA ARG A 396 12.35 -53.09 41.73
C ARG A 396 13.56 -52.39 41.10
N ASP A 397 13.34 -51.21 40.50
CA ASP A 397 14.31 -50.40 39.79
C ASP A 397 14.31 -48.94 40.32
N ASP A 398 14.64 -48.80 41.61
CA ASP A 398 14.72 -47.54 42.36
C ASP A 398 15.99 -46.71 42.06
N ALA A 399 16.78 -47.11 41.06
CA ALA A 399 18.00 -46.39 40.67
C ALA A 399 17.65 -45.00 40.12
N HIS A 400 18.38 -43.99 40.59
CA HIS A 400 18.34 -42.65 39.99
C HIS A 400 19.07 -42.70 38.65
N PRO A 401 18.53 -42.07 37.59
CA PRO A 401 19.21 -42.06 36.30
C PRO A 401 20.56 -41.36 36.43
N LEU A 402 21.62 -42.04 35.98
CA LEU A 402 22.97 -41.49 36.00
C LEU A 402 23.08 -40.29 35.04
N PRO A 403 23.95 -39.30 35.32
CA PRO A 403 24.33 -38.30 34.33
C PRO A 403 24.87 -38.95 33.04
N TRP A 404 24.75 -38.25 31.91
CA TRP A 404 25.18 -38.76 30.60
C TRP A 404 26.64 -39.22 30.60
N ASP A 405 27.52 -38.45 31.26
CA ASP A 405 28.97 -38.69 31.28
C ASP A 405 29.35 -39.93 32.11
N ASP A 406 28.51 -40.33 33.06
CA ASP A 406 28.71 -41.50 33.94
C ASP A 406 28.06 -42.78 33.39
N LEU A 407 27.37 -42.69 32.26
CA LEU A 407 26.64 -43.82 31.68
C LEU A 407 27.63 -44.83 31.07
N PRO A 408 27.51 -46.14 31.28
CA PRO A 408 28.39 -47.11 30.62
C PRO A 408 28.17 -47.12 29.10
N ASP A 409 29.24 -47.32 28.31
CA ASP A 409 29.21 -47.26 26.83
C ASP A 409 28.06 -48.06 26.19
N PRO A 410 27.75 -49.31 26.62
CA PRO A 410 26.65 -50.08 26.05
C PRO A 410 25.28 -49.39 26.18
N ALA A 411 25.09 -48.55 27.21
CA ALA A 411 23.86 -47.82 27.44
C ALA A 411 23.75 -46.52 26.63
N ARG A 412 24.88 -45.94 26.19
CA ARG A 412 24.92 -44.76 25.30
C ARG A 412 24.66 -45.13 23.84
N ILE A 413 25.08 -46.31 23.41
CA ILE A 413 25.01 -46.77 22.02
C ILE A 413 23.62 -46.60 21.41
N ARG A 414 22.54 -46.95 22.12
CA ARG A 414 21.17 -46.80 21.59
C ARG A 414 20.79 -45.35 21.27
N TYR A 415 21.25 -44.38 22.08
CA TYR A 415 20.92 -42.96 21.88
C TYR A 415 21.75 -42.39 20.74
N LEU A 416 23.02 -42.80 20.63
CA LEU A 416 23.89 -42.43 19.50
C LEU A 416 23.36 -43.02 18.18
N GLN A 417 22.89 -44.27 18.19
CA GLN A 417 22.27 -44.90 17.02
C GLN A 417 20.96 -44.20 16.62
N ALA A 418 20.10 -43.87 17.58
CA ALA A 418 18.88 -43.12 17.30
C ALA A 418 19.19 -41.73 16.70
N ALA A 419 20.18 -41.02 17.24
CA ALA A 419 20.60 -39.71 16.73
C ALA A 419 21.18 -39.78 15.31
N ARG A 420 21.96 -40.82 14.97
CA ARG A 420 22.48 -41.05 13.61
C ARG A 420 21.40 -41.27 12.56
N LEU A 421 20.25 -41.82 12.96
CA LEU A 421 19.13 -42.10 12.06
C LEU A 421 18.17 -40.91 11.87
N ILE A 422 18.41 -39.77 12.54
CA ILE A 422 17.55 -38.58 12.43
C ILE A 422 17.41 -38.07 10.98
N PRO A 423 18.49 -37.92 10.17
CA PRO A 423 18.36 -37.43 8.79
C PRO A 423 17.52 -38.36 7.92
N GLU A 424 17.75 -39.68 8.02
CA GLU A 424 16.99 -40.68 7.26
C GLU A 424 15.52 -40.75 7.69
N MET A 425 15.26 -40.61 9.00
CA MET A 425 13.91 -40.52 9.54
C MET A 425 13.17 -39.28 9.02
N LEU A 426 13.83 -38.12 9.00
CA LEU A 426 13.26 -36.88 8.47
C LEU A 426 12.98 -36.99 6.97
N ALA A 427 13.90 -37.57 6.21
CA ALA A 427 13.71 -37.82 4.78
C ALA A 427 12.46 -38.67 4.50
N ARG A 428 12.25 -39.73 5.29
CA ARG A 428 11.04 -40.56 5.23
C ARG A 428 9.75 -39.80 5.60
N ALA A 429 9.87 -38.73 6.37
CA ALA A 429 8.76 -37.84 6.73
C ALA A 429 8.60 -36.64 5.76
N GLY A 430 9.38 -36.56 4.68
CA GLY A 430 9.32 -35.47 3.69
C GLY A 430 10.12 -34.23 4.07
N PHE A 431 11.06 -34.34 5.01
CA PHE A 431 11.93 -33.26 5.46
C PHE A 431 13.40 -33.60 5.22
N GLN A 432 14.22 -32.58 5.03
CA GLN A 432 15.67 -32.70 4.90
C GLN A 432 16.36 -31.91 6.03
N VAL A 433 17.53 -32.42 6.43
CA VAL A 433 18.43 -31.69 7.33
C VAL A 433 19.41 -30.93 6.46
N VAL A 434 19.53 -29.62 6.68
CA VAL A 434 20.51 -28.78 5.99
C VAL A 434 21.49 -28.30 7.05
N ARG A 435 22.79 -28.54 6.84
CA ARG A 435 23.81 -27.96 7.71
C ARG A 435 23.83 -26.47 7.44
N ARG A 436 23.77 -25.70 8.52
CA ARG A 436 23.97 -24.26 8.50
C ARG A 436 25.47 -24.07 8.25
N ASP A 437 25.85 -23.83 7.01
CA ASP A 437 27.24 -23.50 6.71
C ASP A 437 27.60 -22.22 7.49
N TYR A 438 28.54 -22.42 8.42
CA TYR A 438 29.31 -21.46 9.18
C TYR A 438 28.54 -20.48 10.11
N ASP A 439 29.16 -20.21 11.27
CA ASP A 439 28.93 -18.96 12.01
C ASP A 439 29.39 -17.81 11.11
N GLY A 440 28.54 -17.43 10.16
CA GLY A 440 28.78 -16.29 9.29
C GLY A 440 28.78 -15.00 10.08
N LEU A 441 29.51 -14.00 9.54
CA LEU A 441 29.54 -12.63 10.04
C LEU A 441 28.13 -12.11 10.30
N THR A 442 27.98 -11.39 11.40
CA THR A 442 26.76 -10.67 11.78
C THR A 442 26.96 -9.18 11.56
N GLU A 443 25.89 -8.39 11.63
CA GLU A 443 25.98 -6.92 11.58
C GLU A 443 27.02 -6.35 12.57
N ALA A 444 27.21 -7.02 13.72
CA ALA A 444 28.14 -6.60 14.76
C ALA A 444 29.63 -6.68 14.36
N ASP A 445 29.95 -7.43 13.30
CA ASP A 445 31.32 -7.59 12.80
C ASP A 445 31.73 -6.48 11.81
N PHE A 446 30.79 -5.60 11.46
CA PHE A 446 30.98 -4.47 10.54
C PHE A 446 30.76 -3.13 11.25
N THR A 447 31.40 -2.08 10.74
CA THR A 447 30.99 -0.72 11.10
C THR A 447 29.64 -0.39 10.46
N ALA A 448 28.86 0.53 11.06
CA ALA A 448 27.59 0.97 10.49
C ALA A 448 27.73 1.48 9.03
N GLU A 449 28.85 2.13 8.72
CA GLU A 449 29.17 2.59 7.36
C GLU A 449 29.45 1.42 6.40
N GLN A 450 30.21 0.42 6.84
CA GLN A 450 30.47 -0.79 6.05
C GLN A 450 29.18 -1.56 5.78
N TRP A 451 28.35 -1.77 6.80
CA TRP A 451 27.07 -2.46 6.67
C TRP A 451 26.11 -1.75 5.70
N SER A 452 26.03 -0.41 5.80
CA SER A 452 25.23 0.40 4.86
C SER A 452 25.72 0.30 3.41
N THR A 453 27.02 0.09 3.21
CA THR A 453 27.62 -0.06 1.88
C THR A 453 27.30 -1.43 1.28
N LEU A 454 27.27 -2.47 2.11
CA LEU A 454 26.83 -3.82 1.71
C LEU A 454 25.35 -3.83 1.29
N HIS A 455 24.46 -3.18 2.05
CA HIS A 455 23.04 -3.04 1.67
C HIS A 455 22.88 -2.28 0.35
N ARG A 456 23.55 -1.14 0.20
CA ARG A 456 23.47 -0.35 -1.03
C ARG A 456 23.96 -1.12 -2.25
N ALA A 457 24.93 -2.03 -2.09
CA ALA A 457 25.40 -2.86 -3.18
C ALA A 457 24.36 -3.87 -3.69
N LEU A 458 23.52 -4.43 -2.80
CA LEU A 458 22.43 -5.33 -3.19
C LEU A 458 21.43 -4.59 -4.11
N MET A 459 21.03 -3.39 -3.71
CA MET A 459 20.10 -2.56 -4.47
C MET A 459 20.73 -2.06 -5.78
N ALA A 460 21.97 -1.59 -5.72
CA ALA A 460 22.73 -1.11 -6.87
C ALA A 460 22.86 -2.19 -7.96
N ALA A 461 23.06 -3.46 -7.57
CA ALA A 461 23.19 -4.56 -8.52
C ALA A 461 21.91 -4.79 -9.36
N GLY A 462 20.73 -4.63 -8.76
CA GLY A 462 19.45 -4.74 -9.48
C GLY A 462 19.07 -3.45 -10.22
N ILE A 463 19.18 -2.29 -9.56
CA ILE A 463 18.72 -1.01 -10.11
C ILE A 463 19.54 -0.59 -11.34
N VAL A 464 20.86 -0.86 -11.36
CA VAL A 464 21.67 -0.58 -12.55
C VAL A 464 21.16 -1.35 -13.76
N VAL A 465 20.76 -2.60 -13.58
CA VAL A 465 20.19 -3.41 -14.67
C VAL A 465 18.82 -2.88 -15.09
N ALA A 466 17.93 -2.61 -14.12
CA ALA A 466 16.59 -2.10 -14.41
C ALA A 466 16.59 -0.73 -15.12
N LEU A 467 17.58 0.13 -14.83
CA LEU A 467 17.73 1.40 -15.55
C LEU A 467 18.36 1.24 -16.95
N GLY A 468 18.86 0.05 -17.30
CA GLY A 468 19.59 -0.21 -18.54
C GLY A 468 18.78 0.05 -19.80
N GLU A 469 17.46 -0.17 -19.75
CA GLU A 469 16.54 0.01 -20.87
C GLU A 469 15.37 0.94 -20.49
N ASP A 470 15.57 2.25 -20.69
CA ASP A 470 14.55 3.31 -20.56
C ASP A 470 13.85 3.49 -19.19
N GLY A 471 14.36 2.86 -18.13
CA GLY A 471 13.98 3.11 -16.74
C GLY A 471 13.44 1.85 -16.04
N ALA A 472 13.50 1.84 -14.71
CA ALA A 472 13.13 0.66 -13.93
C ALA A 472 11.61 0.45 -13.92
N ASP A 473 11.13 -0.64 -14.51
CA ASP A 473 9.72 -1.00 -14.52
C ASP A 473 9.26 -1.64 -13.19
N TYR A 474 7.96 -1.61 -12.92
CA TYR A 474 7.35 -2.20 -11.73
C TYR A 474 7.68 -3.70 -11.60
N ALA A 475 7.71 -4.43 -12.71
CA ALA A 475 8.04 -5.86 -12.72
C ALA A 475 9.47 -6.12 -12.24
N GLU A 476 10.42 -5.31 -12.69
CA GLU A 476 11.84 -5.41 -12.35
C GLU A 476 12.11 -5.05 -10.89
N ILE A 477 11.48 -3.99 -10.39
CA ILE A 477 11.55 -3.59 -8.98
C ILE A 477 10.93 -4.67 -8.10
N THR A 478 9.81 -5.26 -8.52
CA THR A 478 9.15 -6.36 -7.80
C THR A 478 10.03 -7.61 -7.79
N ALA A 479 10.72 -7.90 -8.90
CA ALA A 479 11.65 -9.02 -9.01
C ALA A 479 12.84 -8.85 -8.06
N LEU A 480 13.44 -7.65 -8.00
CA LEU A 480 14.49 -7.28 -7.05
C LEU A 480 14.04 -7.47 -5.59
N ILE A 481 12.86 -6.97 -5.23
CA ILE A 481 12.31 -7.12 -3.88
C ILE A 481 12.10 -8.59 -3.55
N THR A 482 11.57 -9.36 -4.50
CA THR A 482 11.26 -10.77 -4.32
C THR A 482 12.51 -11.61 -4.09
N ILE A 483 13.57 -11.41 -4.90
CA ILE A 483 14.81 -12.18 -4.75
C ILE A 483 15.51 -11.86 -3.41
N VAL A 484 15.60 -10.58 -3.03
CA VAL A 484 16.17 -10.18 -1.73
C VAL A 484 15.39 -10.79 -0.57
N ARG A 485 14.05 -10.77 -0.65
CA ARG A 485 13.19 -11.40 0.36
C ARG A 485 13.35 -12.91 0.39
N GLN A 486 13.44 -13.58 -0.76
CA GLN A 486 13.63 -15.02 -0.85
C GLN A 486 14.97 -15.44 -0.23
N VAL A 487 16.04 -14.70 -0.52
CA VAL A 487 17.37 -14.92 0.04
C VAL A 487 17.36 -14.75 1.55
N SER A 488 16.66 -13.75 2.10
CA SER A 488 16.55 -13.56 3.56
C SER A 488 15.94 -14.74 4.30
N LEU A 489 15.06 -15.51 3.63
CA LEU A 489 14.36 -16.65 4.21
C LEU A 489 15.04 -17.99 3.96
N THR A 490 15.66 -18.17 2.79
CA THR A 490 16.05 -19.51 2.29
C THR A 490 17.54 -19.70 2.08
N HIS A 491 18.33 -18.62 2.02
CA HIS A 491 19.74 -18.72 1.68
C HIS A 491 20.55 -19.46 2.77
N PRO A 492 21.50 -20.36 2.43
CA PRO A 492 22.26 -21.13 3.42
C PRO A 492 23.17 -20.28 4.32
N SER A 493 23.84 -19.25 3.77
CA SER A 493 24.69 -18.32 4.54
C SER A 493 23.86 -17.41 5.45
N ARG A 494 24.22 -17.37 6.74
CA ARG A 494 23.60 -16.49 7.75
C ARG A 494 23.90 -15.02 7.47
N PHE A 495 25.13 -14.71 7.08
CA PHE A 495 25.56 -13.35 6.74
C PHE A 495 24.66 -12.77 5.66
N LEU A 496 24.42 -13.52 4.58
CA LEU A 496 23.55 -13.09 3.48
C LEU A 496 22.07 -13.01 3.89
N ARG A 497 21.59 -13.92 4.75
CA ARG A 497 20.22 -13.80 5.30
C ARG A 497 20.04 -12.55 6.16
N GLU A 498 20.98 -12.24 7.05
CA GLU A 498 20.90 -11.06 7.91
C GLU A 498 21.06 -9.77 7.10
N LEU A 499 22.00 -9.75 6.14
CA LEU A 499 22.19 -8.62 5.23
C LEU A 499 20.93 -8.35 4.41
N THR A 500 20.27 -9.38 3.89
CA THR A 500 19.03 -9.20 3.10
C THR A 500 17.80 -8.95 3.97
N ALA A 501 17.75 -9.44 5.21
CA ALA A 501 16.64 -9.19 6.15
C ALA A 501 16.61 -7.75 6.68
N THR A 502 17.78 -7.13 6.86
CA THR A 502 17.93 -5.76 7.37
C THR A 502 18.01 -4.72 6.26
N SER A 503 17.95 -5.14 4.99
CA SER A 503 17.95 -4.25 3.85
C SER A 503 16.70 -3.38 3.85
N VAL A 504 16.86 -2.11 4.25
CA VAL A 504 15.87 -1.07 3.98
C VAL A 504 15.88 -0.86 2.47
N PHE A 505 14.73 -1.05 1.82
CA PHE A 505 14.53 -0.74 0.40
C PHE A 505 14.56 0.79 0.20
N ASP A 506 15.71 1.40 0.42
CA ASP A 506 16.01 2.76 0.00
C ASP A 506 16.74 2.65 -1.33
N THR A 507 15.95 2.64 -2.41
CA THR A 507 16.47 2.58 -3.78
C THR A 507 17.27 3.84 -4.12
N THR A 508 17.16 4.92 -3.34
CA THR A 508 17.66 6.28 -3.64
C THR A 508 17.24 6.82 -5.03
N LEU A 509 16.33 6.11 -5.70
CA LEU A 509 15.83 6.44 -7.03
C LEU A 509 14.92 7.66 -6.92
N ARG A 510 15.29 8.73 -7.63
CA ARG A 510 14.36 9.80 -7.97
C ARG A 510 13.74 9.50 -9.33
N ALA A 511 12.50 9.90 -9.55
CA ALA A 511 11.78 9.65 -10.81
C ALA A 511 12.49 10.20 -12.06
N ASP A 512 13.48 11.09 -11.92
CA ASP A 512 14.29 11.67 -13.01
C ASP A 512 15.67 11.02 -13.19
N THR A 513 15.98 9.95 -12.46
CA THR A 513 17.32 9.33 -12.47
C THR A 513 17.57 8.60 -13.79
N ARG A 514 18.59 9.02 -14.55
CA ARG A 514 19.01 8.36 -15.80
C ARG A 514 20.12 7.34 -15.56
N TYR A 515 20.15 6.29 -16.37
CA TYR A 515 21.20 5.24 -16.33
C TYR A 515 22.63 5.83 -16.28
N ALA A 516 22.94 6.79 -17.16
CA ALA A 516 24.27 7.39 -17.27
C ALA A 516 24.75 8.10 -15.99
N ASP A 517 23.82 8.60 -15.16
CA ASP A 517 24.14 9.28 -13.91
C ASP A 517 24.25 8.30 -12.73
N TYR A 518 23.67 7.10 -12.85
CA TYR A 518 23.58 6.10 -11.79
C TYR A 518 24.62 4.97 -11.91
N GLU A 519 24.99 4.58 -13.14
CA GLU A 519 25.90 3.44 -13.41
C GLU A 519 27.24 3.59 -12.67
N GLY A 520 27.93 4.72 -12.85
CA GLY A 520 29.25 4.95 -12.25
C GLY A 520 29.27 4.82 -10.72
N PRO A 521 28.43 5.58 -9.99
CA PRO A 521 28.30 5.48 -8.54
C PRO A 521 27.91 4.08 -8.06
N ALA A 522 26.97 3.43 -8.74
CA ALA A 522 26.48 2.10 -8.36
C ALA A 522 27.56 1.02 -8.51
N LEU A 523 28.31 1.02 -9.61
CA LEU A 523 29.43 0.10 -9.80
C LEU A 523 30.55 0.33 -8.78
N GLU A 524 30.78 1.57 -8.33
CA GLU A 524 31.75 1.88 -7.27
C GLU A 524 31.30 1.37 -5.90
N VAL A 525 30.00 1.45 -5.60
CA VAL A 525 29.43 0.86 -4.38
C VAL A 525 29.58 -0.67 -4.40
N ILE A 526 29.34 -1.33 -5.54
CA ILE A 526 29.53 -2.78 -5.70
C ILE A 526 31.00 -3.17 -5.50
N ARG A 527 31.96 -2.41 -6.08
CA ARG A 527 33.40 -2.61 -5.87
C ARG A 527 33.80 -2.42 -4.39
N SER A 528 33.27 -1.38 -3.75
CA SER A 528 33.54 -1.09 -2.35
C SER A 528 33.01 -2.20 -1.43
N ALA A 529 31.78 -2.65 -1.66
CA ALA A 529 31.17 -3.74 -0.91
C ALA A 529 31.93 -5.06 -1.08
N THR A 530 32.33 -5.41 -2.30
CA THR A 530 33.13 -6.62 -2.54
C THR A 530 34.51 -6.53 -1.91
N ALA A 531 35.14 -5.34 -1.87
CA ALA A 531 36.40 -5.14 -1.14
C ALA A 531 36.24 -5.26 0.38
N ILE A 532 35.13 -4.75 0.94
CA ILE A 532 34.79 -4.91 2.37
C ILE A 532 34.65 -6.39 2.73
N VAL A 533 33.87 -7.15 1.94
CA VAL A 533 33.70 -8.60 2.18
C VAL A 533 35.02 -9.34 1.98
N ALA A 534 35.82 -9.01 0.96
CA ALA A 534 37.12 -9.64 0.73
C ALA A 534 38.11 -9.44 1.88
N GLY A 535 38.05 -8.29 2.56
CA GLY A 535 38.88 -7.99 3.73
C GLY A 535 38.37 -8.59 5.03
N ALA A 536 37.05 -8.64 5.22
CA ALA A 536 36.42 -9.11 6.47
C ALA A 536 36.18 -10.63 6.51
N ALA A 537 35.74 -11.22 5.39
CA ALA A 537 35.52 -12.66 5.24
C ALA A 537 35.79 -13.11 3.79
N PRO A 538 37.04 -13.50 3.47
CA PRO A 538 37.37 -14.00 2.13
C PRO A 538 36.59 -15.27 1.76
N ASP A 539 36.14 -16.06 2.74
CA ASP A 539 35.38 -17.29 2.54
C ASP A 539 33.92 -17.04 2.11
N GLU A 540 33.32 -15.91 2.50
CA GLU A 540 31.95 -15.51 2.12
C GLU A 540 31.91 -14.76 0.78
N LEU A 541 33.07 -14.28 0.30
CA LEU A 541 33.19 -13.50 -0.93
C LEU A 541 32.59 -14.20 -2.15
N PRO A 542 32.81 -15.51 -2.40
CA PRO A 542 32.20 -16.18 -3.57
C PRO A 542 30.68 -16.16 -3.54
N GLN A 543 30.08 -16.37 -2.36
CA GLN A 543 28.62 -16.40 -2.20
C GLN A 543 28.02 -15.00 -2.31
N PHE A 544 28.67 -13.99 -1.73
CA PHE A 544 28.24 -12.59 -1.85
C PHE A 544 28.29 -12.11 -3.32
N ARG A 545 29.36 -12.47 -4.05
CA ARG A 545 29.48 -12.17 -5.48
C ARG A 545 28.41 -12.85 -6.31
N ALA A 546 28.12 -14.12 -6.01
CA ALA A 546 27.05 -14.88 -6.66
C ALA A 546 25.69 -14.24 -6.43
N LEU A 547 25.38 -13.81 -5.20
CA LEU A 547 24.13 -13.14 -4.87
C LEU A 547 23.94 -11.83 -5.66
N LEU A 548 24.96 -10.99 -5.76
CA LEU A 548 24.87 -9.74 -6.53
C LEU A 548 24.57 -10.00 -8.03
N ILE A 549 25.14 -11.07 -8.57
CA ILE A 549 24.87 -11.49 -9.96
C ILE A 549 23.46 -12.07 -10.09
N GLU A 550 23.05 -12.93 -9.17
CA GLU A 550 21.70 -13.52 -9.16
C GLU A 550 20.61 -12.44 -9.09
N ILE A 551 20.83 -11.40 -8.28
CA ILE A 551 19.95 -10.22 -8.23
C ILE A 551 19.89 -9.54 -9.60
N ALA A 552 21.04 -9.23 -10.19
CA ALA A 552 21.13 -8.56 -11.48
C ALA A 552 20.49 -9.39 -12.63
N GLU A 553 20.70 -10.70 -12.63
CA GLU A 553 20.11 -11.63 -13.62
C GLU A 553 18.60 -11.76 -13.46
N THR A 554 18.12 -11.86 -12.22
CA THR A 554 16.68 -11.96 -11.94
C THR A 554 15.94 -10.71 -12.40
N VAL A 555 16.56 -9.54 -12.24
CA VAL A 555 16.01 -8.27 -12.72
C VAL A 555 15.99 -8.21 -14.25
N ALA A 556 17.11 -8.55 -14.93
CA ALA A 556 17.14 -8.59 -16.40
C ALA A 556 16.09 -9.54 -17.00
N VAL A 557 15.87 -10.71 -16.39
CA VAL A 557 14.84 -11.64 -16.86
C VAL A 557 13.44 -11.04 -16.73
N ALA A 558 13.17 -10.34 -15.63
CA ALA A 558 11.87 -9.68 -15.42
C ALA A 558 11.60 -8.57 -16.44
N GLY A 559 12.62 -7.82 -16.88
CA GLY A 559 12.51 -6.83 -17.95
C GLY A 559 12.08 -7.46 -19.28
N THR A 560 12.65 -8.61 -19.64
CA THR A 560 12.29 -9.31 -20.89
C THR A 560 10.87 -9.88 -20.94
N ASP A 561 10.28 -10.25 -19.79
CA ASP A 561 8.93 -10.84 -19.67
C ASP A 561 7.80 -9.79 -19.59
N GLY A 562 8.13 -8.49 -19.44
CA GLY A 562 7.18 -7.37 -19.35
C GLY A 562 6.31 -7.13 -20.60
N THR A 563 6.59 -7.82 -21.71
CA THR A 563 5.84 -7.71 -22.99
C THR A 563 4.38 -8.20 -22.95
N LEU A 564 3.88 -8.68 -21.81
CA LEU A 564 2.53 -9.27 -21.69
C LEU A 564 1.42 -8.28 -21.25
N PHE A 565 1.77 -7.08 -20.78
CA PHE A 565 0.81 -6.05 -20.29
C PHE A 565 0.88 -4.71 -21.05
N GLY A 566 0.88 -4.74 -22.38
CA GLY A 566 0.17 -3.73 -23.18
C GLY A 566 0.66 -2.28 -23.22
N SER A 567 1.91 -1.97 -22.85
CA SER A 567 2.57 -0.71 -23.22
C SER A 567 3.61 -0.96 -24.31
N ASP A 568 3.35 -0.45 -25.52
CA ASP A 568 4.33 -0.43 -26.62
C ASP A 568 5.43 0.60 -26.29
N VAL A 569 6.37 0.23 -25.42
CA VAL A 569 7.66 0.91 -25.29
C VAL A 569 8.65 0.17 -26.17
N HIS A 570 9.24 0.86 -27.15
CA HIS A 570 10.25 0.28 -28.03
C HIS A 570 11.52 0.00 -27.23
N HIS A 571 11.74 -1.25 -26.85
CA HIS A 571 12.97 -1.71 -26.20
C HIS A 571 14.10 -1.71 -27.25
N ASP A 572 15.20 -1.00 -26.98
CA ASP A 572 16.45 -1.14 -27.76
C ASP A 572 17.24 -2.31 -27.15
N PRO A 573 17.31 -3.49 -27.80
CA PRO A 573 17.77 -4.71 -27.15
C PRO A 573 19.27 -4.66 -26.92
N GLY A 574 19.69 -4.39 -25.68
CA GLY A 574 21.10 -4.44 -25.31
C GLY A 574 21.52 -3.67 -24.06
N GLY A 575 20.69 -2.78 -23.53
CA GLY A 575 21.03 -1.93 -22.39
C GLY A 575 21.20 -2.73 -21.08
N GLU A 576 20.24 -3.60 -20.77
CA GLU A 576 20.29 -4.49 -19.60
C GLU A 576 21.45 -5.47 -19.67
N THR A 577 21.76 -5.96 -20.88
CA THR A 577 22.87 -6.91 -21.10
C THR A 577 24.23 -6.25 -20.86
N LEU A 578 24.38 -4.98 -21.28
CA LEU A 578 25.58 -4.18 -21.00
C LEU A 578 25.70 -3.88 -19.50
N ALA A 579 24.61 -3.49 -18.85
CA ALA A 579 24.53 -3.24 -17.42
C ALA A 579 24.91 -4.49 -16.60
N LEU A 580 24.35 -5.65 -16.94
CA LEU A 580 24.68 -6.94 -16.32
C LEU A 580 26.18 -7.29 -16.48
N THR A 581 26.74 -7.03 -17.66
CA THR A 581 28.18 -7.23 -17.91
C THR A 581 29.03 -6.28 -17.06
N ALA A 582 28.60 -5.02 -16.89
CA ALA A 582 29.28 -4.04 -16.04
C ALA A 582 29.25 -4.47 -14.56
N VAL A 583 28.13 -5.00 -14.07
CA VAL A 583 28.01 -5.58 -12.72
C VAL A 583 28.96 -6.76 -12.56
N ARG A 584 29.01 -7.71 -13.50
CA ARG A 584 29.95 -8.86 -13.46
C ARG A 584 31.42 -8.43 -13.37
N ARG A 585 31.81 -7.36 -14.07
CA ARG A 585 33.15 -6.76 -13.96
C ARG A 585 33.38 -6.11 -12.60
N ALA A 586 32.42 -5.33 -12.09
CA ALA A 586 32.53 -4.67 -10.79
C ALA A 586 32.63 -5.66 -9.62
N VAL A 587 31.97 -6.81 -9.75
CA VAL A 587 32.02 -7.90 -8.76
C VAL A 587 33.37 -8.65 -8.80
N GLY A 588 34.14 -8.54 -9.90
CA GLY A 588 35.50 -9.06 -10.02
C GLY A 588 35.61 -10.47 -10.60
N LEU A 589 34.65 -10.88 -11.44
CA LEU A 589 34.61 -12.22 -12.06
C LEU A 589 35.08 -12.24 -13.53
N GLU A 590 35.27 -11.09 -14.17
CA GLU A 590 35.92 -10.95 -15.49
C GLU A 590 37.16 -10.04 -15.44
N PRO A 591 38.26 -10.37 -16.14
CA PRO A 591 39.41 -9.47 -16.25
C PRO A 591 39.01 -8.21 -17.03
N ALA A 592 39.48 -7.04 -16.56
CA ALA A 592 39.32 -5.78 -17.27
C ALA A 592 39.88 -5.91 -18.69
N THR A 593 39.02 -6.00 -19.70
CA THR A 593 39.43 -5.86 -21.08
C THR A 593 39.87 -4.41 -21.28
N ALA A 594 41.12 -4.25 -21.72
CA ALA A 594 41.72 -2.97 -21.99
C ALA A 594 40.88 -2.18 -23.01
N ASP A 595 40.55 -0.97 -22.60
CA ASP A 595 40.12 0.21 -23.36
C ASP A 595 40.28 0.12 -24.88
N ARG A 596 39.19 0.36 -25.62
CA ARG A 596 39.21 0.85 -26.99
C ARG A 596 38.03 1.75 -27.29
#